data_AF-A0A7T0KMX0-F1
#
_entry.id   AF-A0A7T0KMX0-F1
#
_cell.length_a   1.000
_cell.length_b   1.000
_cell.length_c   1.000
_cell.angle_alpha   90.00
_cell.angle_beta   90.00
_cell.angle_gamma   90.00
#
_symmetry.space_group_name_H-M   'P 1'
#
loop_
_entity.id
_entity.type
_entity.pdbx_description
1 polymer ?
#
loop_
_entity_poly.entity_id
_entity_poly.type
_entity_poly.pdbx_seq_one_letter_code
_entity_poly.pdbx_strand_id
1 'polypeptide(L)'
;MASSQLQPLPNLTECCSLSTGPLTDAEATRYATLFKVLADPVRLQILSQLAKSGCGPISVSELTELVRLSQPTVSYHLKKLTEAGLLQKHRAGRTVTHSIRPELFAELRTVLWMG
;
A
#
# COMPACT_ATOMS: atom_id res chain seq x y z
N MET A 1 -27.11 -1.16 0.55
CA MET A 1 -27.06 0.19 1.16
C MET A 1 -26.23 0.08 2.43
N ALA A 2 -24.91 0.23 2.32
CA ALA A 2 -24.01 0.21 3.47
C ALA A 2 -23.77 1.66 3.89
N SER A 3 -24.41 2.06 4.98
CA SER A 3 -24.30 3.40 5.56
C SER A 3 -22.86 3.63 6.01
N SER A 4 -22.11 4.47 5.30
CA SER A 4 -20.84 4.98 5.80
C SER A 4 -21.14 5.95 6.95
N GLN A 5 -21.09 5.46 8.18
CA GLN A 5 -21.08 6.34 9.33
C GLN A 5 -19.74 7.10 9.31
N LEU A 6 -19.77 8.36 8.89
CA LEU A 6 -18.69 9.29 9.14
C LEU A 6 -18.58 9.44 10.67
N GLN A 7 -17.49 8.95 11.24
CA GLN A 7 -17.17 9.28 12.63
C GLN A 7 -16.88 10.79 12.72
N PRO A 8 -17.31 11.47 13.80
CA PRO A 8 -17.06 12.89 13.98
C PRO A 8 -15.55 13.16 14.03
N LEU A 9 -15.10 14.15 13.27
CA LEU A 9 -13.70 14.59 13.24
C LEU A 9 -13.28 15.00 14.67
N PRO A 10 -12.16 14.48 15.20
CA PRO A 10 -11.69 14.85 16.53
C PRO A 10 -11.22 16.30 16.59
N ASN A 11 -11.17 16.83 17.81
CA ASN A 11 -10.79 18.21 18.08
C ASN A 11 -9.31 18.43 17.69
N LEU A 12 -9.06 19.12 16.58
CA LEU A 12 -7.75 19.26 15.92
C LEU A 12 -6.69 20.01 16.76
N THR A 13 -7.04 20.51 17.93
CA THR A 13 -6.15 21.32 18.78
C THR A 13 -5.28 20.50 19.74
N GLU A 14 -5.55 19.20 19.93
CA GLU A 14 -4.71 18.28 20.73
C GLU A 14 -4.01 17.20 19.88
N CYS A 15 -4.19 17.19 18.56
CA CYS A 15 -3.92 16.03 17.68
C CYS A 15 -2.93 16.26 16.52
N CYS A 16 -2.20 17.37 16.47
CA CYS A 16 -1.41 17.77 15.30
C CYS A 16 0.04 17.25 15.31
N SER A 17 0.25 15.93 15.33
CA SER A 17 1.56 15.34 15.07
C SER A 17 1.47 14.17 14.08
N LEU A 18 2.38 14.13 13.11
CA LEU A 18 2.55 13.01 12.14
C LEU A 18 2.93 11.67 12.83
N SER A 19 3.10 11.63 14.15
CA SER A 19 3.32 10.41 14.92
C SER A 19 3.06 10.71 16.41
N THR A 20 3.56 9.88 17.33
CA THR A 20 3.63 10.19 18.77
C THR A 20 4.53 11.40 19.11
N GLY A 21 5.19 12.01 18.12
CA GLY A 21 5.97 13.25 18.24
C GLY A 21 6.56 13.70 16.89
N PRO A 22 7.49 14.69 16.87
CA PRO A 22 8.27 15.03 15.69
C PRO A 22 9.09 13.84 15.19
N LEU A 23 9.12 13.64 13.87
CA LEU A 23 9.95 12.60 13.25
C LEU A 23 11.43 13.02 13.26
N THR A 24 12.31 12.06 13.47
CA THR A 24 13.75 12.20 13.20
C THR A 24 14.00 12.28 11.68
N ASP A 25 15.17 12.81 11.29
CA ASP A 25 15.57 12.86 9.87
C ASP A 25 15.57 11.48 9.20
N ALA A 26 15.96 10.44 9.95
CA ALA A 26 15.97 9.05 9.48
C ALA A 26 14.55 8.53 9.24
N GLU A 27 13.62 8.80 10.15
CA GLU A 27 12.20 8.42 10.00
C GLU A 27 11.56 9.17 8.84
N ALA A 28 11.76 10.49 8.76
CA ALA A 28 11.25 11.31 7.67
C ALA A 28 11.73 10.80 6.31
N THR A 29 13.02 10.48 6.18
CA THR A 29 13.61 9.91 4.95
C THR A 29 13.01 8.55 4.60
N ARG A 30 12.84 7.67 5.60
CA ARG A 30 12.25 6.34 5.42
C ARG A 30 10.81 6.44 4.93
N TYR A 31 9.97 7.22 5.61
CA TYR A 31 8.56 7.37 5.24
C TYR A 31 8.39 8.09 3.90
N ALA A 32 9.18 9.13 3.62
CA ALA A 32 9.18 9.79 2.32
C ALA A 32 9.50 8.81 1.18
N THR A 33 10.45 7.88 1.39
CA THR A 33 10.78 6.84 0.42
C THR A 33 9.60 5.89 0.19
N LEU A 34 8.92 5.46 1.25
CA LEU A 34 7.73 4.60 1.15
C LEU A 34 6.57 5.32 0.47
N PHE A 35 6.30 6.58 0.83
CA PHE A 35 5.26 7.39 0.19
C PHE A 35 5.57 7.65 -1.29
N LYS A 36 6.84 7.83 -1.66
CA LYS A 36 7.25 7.94 -3.06
C LYS A 36 6.97 6.66 -3.84
N VAL A 37 7.09 5.49 -3.21
CA VAL A 37 6.63 4.24 -3.82
C VAL A 37 5.10 4.25 -3.92
N LEU A 38 4.33 4.72 -2.95
CA LEU A 38 2.88 4.77 -3.09
C LEU A 38 2.37 5.85 -4.08
N ALA A 39 3.14 6.91 -4.33
CA ALA A 39 2.78 8.04 -5.19
C ALA A 39 2.86 7.72 -6.70
N ASP A 40 2.18 6.65 -7.12
CA ASP A 40 2.07 6.24 -8.53
C ASP A 40 0.69 5.63 -8.78
N PRO A 41 -0.03 6.11 -9.81
CA PRO A 41 -1.42 5.72 -10.03
C PRO A 41 -1.57 4.23 -10.31
N VAL A 42 -0.64 3.62 -11.05
CA VAL A 42 -0.69 2.18 -11.37
C VAL A 42 -0.45 1.35 -10.12
N ARG A 43 0.49 1.76 -9.25
CA ARG A 43 0.75 1.06 -7.98
C ARG A 43 -0.46 1.13 -7.05
N LEU A 44 -1.13 2.27 -6.97
CA LEU A 44 -2.39 2.39 -6.21
C LEU A 44 -3.51 1.53 -6.80
N GLN A 45 -3.63 1.44 -8.12
CA GLN A 45 -4.59 0.54 -8.78
C GLN A 45 -4.31 -0.94 -8.48
N ILE A 46 -3.05 -1.37 -8.57
CA ILE A 46 -2.64 -2.74 -8.23
C ILE A 46 -2.98 -3.07 -6.77
N LEU A 47 -2.62 -2.18 -5.84
CA LEU A 47 -2.93 -2.35 -4.41
C LEU A 47 -4.44 -2.40 -4.16
N SER A 48 -5.22 -1.57 -4.85
CA SER A 48 -6.70 -1.58 -4.77
C SER A 48 -7.28 -2.93 -5.22
N GLN A 49 -6.78 -3.51 -6.31
CA GLN A 49 -7.24 -4.82 -6.78
C GLN A 49 -6.86 -5.96 -5.83
N LEU A 50 -5.64 -5.92 -5.26
CA LEU A 50 -5.21 -6.86 -4.23
C LEU A 50 -6.10 -6.77 -2.98
N ALA A 51 -6.41 -5.54 -2.53
CA ALA A 51 -7.28 -5.31 -1.38
C ALA A 51 -8.72 -5.80 -1.63
N LYS A 52 -9.28 -5.52 -2.82
CA LYS A 52 -10.60 -6.00 -3.24
C LYS A 52 -10.70 -7.53 -3.20
N SER A 53 -9.59 -8.22 -3.45
CA SER A 53 -9.52 -9.69 -3.45
C SER A 53 -9.19 -10.27 -2.07
N GLY A 54 -9.48 -9.52 -0.98
CA GLY A 54 -9.25 -9.95 0.39
C GLY A 54 -7.77 -9.96 0.80
N CYS A 55 -6.92 -9.16 0.13
CA CYS A 55 -5.46 -9.13 0.34
C CYS A 55 -4.75 -10.46 0.07
N GLY A 56 -5.44 -11.42 -0.57
CA GLY A 56 -4.90 -12.74 -0.90
C GLY A 56 -3.88 -12.72 -2.05
N PRO A 57 -3.24 -13.86 -2.33
CA PRO A 57 -2.29 -13.99 -3.42
C PRO A 57 -2.98 -13.89 -4.79
N ILE A 58 -2.55 -12.94 -5.63
CA ILE A 58 -2.98 -12.80 -7.02
C ILE A 58 -1.81 -13.03 -7.96
N SER A 59 -2.03 -13.73 -9.08
CA SER A 59 -1.00 -13.97 -10.08
C SER A 59 -0.67 -12.72 -10.91
N VAL A 60 0.53 -12.67 -11.51
CA VAL A 60 0.91 -11.55 -12.39
C VAL A 60 0.00 -11.46 -13.61
N SER A 61 -0.39 -12.60 -14.20
CA SER A 61 -1.28 -12.64 -15.36
C SER A 61 -2.67 -12.09 -15.02
N GLU A 62 -3.24 -12.50 -13.89
CA GLU A 62 -4.53 -12.02 -13.43
C GLU A 62 -4.50 -10.51 -13.13
N LEU A 63 -3.44 -10.01 -12.47
CA LEU A 63 -3.27 -8.56 -12.28
C LEU A 63 -3.18 -7.80 -13.60
N THR A 64 -2.48 -8.36 -14.60
CA THR A 64 -2.35 -7.78 -15.94
C THR A 64 -3.72 -7.57 -16.59
N GLU A 65 -4.61 -8.55 -16.46
CA GLU A 65 -5.99 -8.46 -16.94
C GLU A 65 -6.81 -7.42 -16.15
N LEU A 66 -6.69 -7.40 -14.82
CA LEU A 66 -7.45 -6.51 -13.94
C LEU A 66 -7.12 -5.02 -14.12
N VAL A 67 -5.84 -4.69 -14.33
CA VAL A 67 -5.40 -3.29 -14.49
C VAL A 67 -5.30 -2.85 -15.95
N ARG A 68 -5.51 -3.76 -16.91
CA ARG A 68 -5.46 -3.52 -18.36
C ARG A 68 -4.14 -2.89 -18.84
N LEU A 69 -3.02 -3.38 -18.31
CA LEU A 69 -1.68 -2.96 -18.69
C LEU A 69 -0.90 -4.15 -19.27
N SER A 70 0.27 -3.88 -19.86
CA SER A 70 1.16 -4.95 -20.31
C SER A 70 1.78 -5.69 -19.12
N GLN A 71 2.06 -6.99 -19.28
CA GLN A 71 2.73 -7.79 -18.24
C GLN A 71 4.11 -7.23 -17.83
N PRO A 72 4.96 -6.72 -18.75
CA PRO A 72 6.20 -6.02 -18.36
C PRO A 72 5.95 -4.80 -17.46
N THR A 73 4.95 -3.98 -17.77
CA THR A 73 4.57 -2.82 -16.96
C THR A 73 4.14 -3.26 -15.56
N VAL A 74 3.21 -4.23 -15.46
CA VAL A 74 2.74 -4.73 -14.15
C VAL A 74 3.89 -5.34 -13.35
N SER A 75 4.77 -6.11 -14.00
CA SER A 75 5.93 -6.72 -13.34
C SER A 75 6.90 -5.68 -12.78
N TYR A 76 7.11 -4.56 -13.48
CA TYR A 76 7.90 -3.44 -12.99
C TYR A 76 7.31 -2.84 -11.70
N HIS A 77 6.00 -2.57 -11.69
CA HIS A 77 5.32 -2.02 -10.52
C HIS A 77 5.31 -3.00 -9.33
N LEU A 78 5.07 -4.29 -9.58
CA LEU A 78 5.12 -5.34 -8.56
C LEU A 78 6.51 -5.47 -7.94
N LYS A 79 7.57 -5.38 -8.76
CA LYS A 79 8.95 -5.38 -8.28
C LYS A 79 9.19 -4.21 -7.32
N LYS A 80 8.80 -2.98 -7.71
CA LYS A 80 8.96 -1.79 -6.86
C LYS A 80 8.21 -1.89 -5.55
N LEU A 81 6.98 -2.40 -5.57
CA LEU A 81 6.19 -2.62 -4.35
C LEU A 81 6.78 -3.71 -3.45
N THR A 82 7.32 -4.79 -4.03
CA THR A 82 7.97 -5.87 -3.28
C THR A 82 9.30 -5.41 -2.67
N GLU A 83 10.12 -4.67 -3.42
CA GLU A 83 11.39 -4.07 -2.93
C GLU A 83 11.16 -3.11 -1.77
N ALA A 84 10.03 -2.39 -1.77
CA ALA A 84 9.61 -1.53 -0.67
C ALA A 84 9.01 -2.28 0.53
N GLY A 85 8.87 -3.61 0.46
CA GLY A 85 8.28 -4.43 1.51
C GLY A 85 6.76 -4.36 1.63
N LEU A 86 6.07 -3.66 0.71
CA LEU A 86 4.61 -3.50 0.71
C LEU A 86 3.88 -4.77 0.24
N LEU A 87 4.53 -5.56 -0.61
CA LEU A 87 4.04 -6.85 -1.09
C LEU A 87 5.01 -7.97 -0.72
N GLN A 88 4.46 -9.17 -0.59
CA GLN A 88 5.24 -10.40 -0.59
C GLN A 88 4.99 -11.17 -1.88
N LYS A 89 6.02 -11.90 -2.32
CA LYS A 89 6.02 -12.70 -3.54
C LYS A 89 6.14 -14.17 -3.17
N HIS A 90 5.20 -14.98 -3.66
CA HIS A 90 5.22 -16.43 -3.47
C HIS A 90 5.27 -17.14 -4.84
N ARG A 91 6.14 -18.14 -4.96
CA ARG A 91 6.28 -18.95 -6.18
C ARG A 91 5.91 -20.40 -5.90
N ALA A 92 4.90 -20.88 -6.62
CA ALA A 92 4.51 -22.29 -6.63
C ALA A 92 4.66 -22.82 -8.07
N GLY A 93 5.68 -23.66 -8.29
CA GLY A 93 6.03 -24.15 -9.62
C GLY A 93 6.36 -23.02 -10.61
N ARG A 94 5.52 -22.87 -11.64
CA ARG A 94 5.65 -21.84 -12.68
C ARG A 94 4.91 -20.55 -12.35
N THR A 95 4.00 -20.57 -11.38
CA THR A 95 3.14 -19.44 -11.05
C THR A 95 3.79 -18.59 -9.96
N VAL A 96 3.81 -17.28 -10.20
CA VAL A 96 4.23 -16.27 -9.22
C VAL A 96 3.00 -15.47 -8.82
N THR A 97 2.78 -15.37 -7.51
CA THR A 97 1.70 -14.61 -6.91
C THR A 97 2.24 -13.52 -6.00
N HIS A 98 1.50 -12.43 -5.84
CA HIS A 98 1.80 -11.36 -4.92
C HIS A 98 0.61 -11.12 -3.99
N SER A 99 0.90 -10.80 -2.73
CA SER A 99 -0.12 -10.43 -1.73
C SER A 99 0.37 -9.26 -0.89
N ILE A 100 -0.56 -8.54 -0.27
CA ILE A 100 -0.24 -7.38 0.60
C ILE A 100 0.46 -7.87 1.87
N ARG A 101 1.45 -7.09 2.35
CA ARG A 101 2.00 -7.21 3.71
C ARG A 101 1.35 -6.17 4.62
N PRO A 102 0.36 -6.53 5.45
CA PRO A 102 -0.45 -5.56 6.18
C PRO A 102 0.33 -4.74 7.21
N GLU A 103 1.45 -5.27 7.72
CA GLU A 103 2.23 -4.67 8.79
C GLU A 103 2.76 -3.29 8.42
N LEU A 104 3.31 -3.15 7.20
CA LEU A 104 3.87 -1.88 6.73
C LEU A 104 2.76 -0.83 6.48
N PHE A 105 1.57 -1.26 6.07
CA PHE A 105 0.44 -0.35 5.93
C PHE A 105 -0.13 0.11 7.28
N ALA A 106 -0.07 -0.71 8.32
CA ALA A 106 -0.42 -0.30 9.67
C ALA A 106 0.56 0.75 10.21
N GLU A 107 1.86 0.57 9.96
CA GLU A 107 2.89 1.57 10.28
C GLU A 107 2.62 2.90 9.55
N LEU A 108 2.46 2.87 8.22
CA LEU A 108 2.19 4.06 7.42
C LEU A 108 0.91 4.80 7.84
N ARG A 109 -0.13 4.06 8.22
CA ARG A 109 -1.38 4.65 8.74
C ARG A 109 -1.14 5.41 10.04
N THR A 110 -0.31 4.86 10.93
CA THR A 110 0.04 5.52 12.20
C THR A 110 0.74 6.85 11.95
N VAL A 111 1.58 6.92 10.91
CA VAL A 111 2.29 8.17 10.53
C VAL A 111 1.36 9.20 9.89
N LEU A 112 0.34 8.76 9.17
CA LEU A 112 -0.63 9.64 8.53
C LEU A 112 -1.87 9.93 9.40
N TRP A 113 -1.90 9.39 10.61
CA TRP A 113 -3.01 9.59 11.54
C TRP A 113 -2.96 11.01 12.11
N MET A 114 -3.64 11.95 11.45
CA MET A 114 -3.91 13.28 11.97
C MET A 114 -5.37 13.38 12.37
N GLY A 115 -5.68 12.91 13.59
CA GLY A 115 -7.03 12.95 14.16
C GLY A 115 -7.88 11.74 13.85
#